data_AF-A0A561DSR4-F1
#
_entry.id   AF-A0A561DSR4-F1
#
_cell.length_a   1.000
_cell.length_b   1.000
_cell.length_c   1.000
_cell.angle_alpha   90.00
_cell.angle_beta   90.00
_cell.angle_gamma   90.00
#
_symmetry.space_group_name_H-M   'P 1'
#
loop_
_entity.id
_entity.type
_entity.pdbx_description
1 polymer ?
#
loop_
_entity_poly.entity_id
_entity_poly.type
_entity_poly.pdbx_seq_one_letter_code
_entity_poly.pdbx_strand_id
1 'polypeptide(L)' 'MADYMGQRIIDGFYTYDYVISKRPDLKTGIDAYLISQEREDLITQ' A
#
# COMPACT_ATOMS: atom_id res chain seq x y z
N MET A 1 -5.14 -4.57 9.01
CA MET A 1 -4.82 -3.11 9.01
C MET A 1 -4.02 -2.73 7.77
N ALA A 2 -3.02 -3.51 7.36
CA ALA A 2 -2.29 -3.28 6.11
C ALA A 2 -3.21 -3.33 4.88
N ASP A 3 -4.13 -4.31 4.82
CA ASP A 3 -5.12 -4.43 3.73
C ASP A 3 -5.99 -3.18 3.57
N TYR A 4 -6.41 -2.59 4.70
CA TYR A 4 -7.19 -1.35 4.70
C TYR A 4 -6.38 -0.19 4.13
N MET A 5 -5.09 -0.10 4.48
CA MET A 5 -4.21 0.92 3.92
C MET A 5 -3.92 0.68 2.44
N GLY A 6 -3.74 -0.58 2.04
CA GLY A 6 -3.60 -0.98 0.64
C GLY A 6 -4.83 -0.61 -0.20
N GLN A 7 -6.04 -0.86 0.31
CA GLN A 7 -7.28 -0.37 -0.32
C GLN A 7 -7.30 1.15 -0.46
N ARG A 8 -6.90 1.91 0.56
CA ARG A 8 -6.85 3.37 0.47
C ARG A 8 -5.86 3.89 -0.57
N ILE A 9 -4.78 3.15 -0.82
CA ILE A 9 -3.81 3.45 -1.88
C ILE A 9 -4.44 3.15 -3.25
N ILE A 10 -5.14 2.02 -3.37
CA ILE A 10 -5.91 1.63 -4.56
C ILE A 10 -6.99 2.67 -4.91
N ASP A 11 -7.70 3.16 -3.90
CA ASP A 11 -8.73 4.18 -4.02
C ASP A 11 -8.15 5.59 -4.31
N GLY A 12 -6.82 5.75 -4.28
CA GLY A 12 -6.14 7.02 -4.55
C GLY A 12 -6.24 8.06 -3.42
N PHE A 13 -6.69 7.67 -2.23
CA PHE A 13 -6.72 8.58 -1.07
C PHE A 13 -5.32 8.90 -0.55
N TYR A 14 -4.40 7.94 -0.65
CA TYR A 14 -3.01 8.10 -0.23
C TYR A 14 -2.06 7.49 -1.26
N THR A 15 -0.85 8.04 -1.37
CA THR A 15 0.21 7.41 -2.16
C THR A 15 0.94 6.37 -1.32
N TYR A 16 1.47 5.34 -1.99
CA TYR A 16 2.25 4.28 -1.38
C TYR A 16 3.43 4.84 -0.56
N ASP A 17 4.19 5.77 -1.14
CA ASP A 17 5.27 6.50 -0.47
C ASP A 17 4.82 7.21 0.80
N TYR A 18 3.68 7.89 0.76
CA TYR A 18 3.16 8.62 1.91
C TYR A 18 2.84 7.66 3.06
N VAL A 19 2.16 6.55 2.76
CA VAL A 19 1.79 5.55 3.77
C VAL A 19 3.03 4.90 4.38
N ILE A 20 4.03 4.55 3.57
CA ILE A 20 5.27 3.92 4.06
C ILE A 20 6.14 4.90 4.84
N SER A 21 6.18 6.18 4.45
CA SER A 21 6.89 7.20 5.24
C SER A 21 6.32 7.35 6.65
N LYS A 22 5.02 7.12 6.83
CA LYS A 22 4.32 7.24 8.12
C LYS A 22 4.29 5.94 8.90
N ARG A 23 4.21 4.81 8.20
CA ARG A 23 3.98 3.47 8.75
C ARG A 23 4.86 2.47 7.98
N PRO A 24 6.19 2.54 8.09
CA PRO A 24 7.08 1.58 7.44
C PRO A 24 6.80 0.15 7.93
N ASP A 25 6.31 0.01 9.17
CA ASP A 25 5.89 -1.24 9.78
C ASP A 25 4.82 -1.99 8.98
N LEU A 26 3.97 -1.26 8.22
CA LEU A 26 2.90 -1.82 7.42
C LEU A 26 3.31 -2.12 5.98
N LYS A 27 4.53 -1.75 5.56
CA LYS A 27 5.01 -1.93 4.19
C LYS A 27 4.81 -3.35 3.69
N THR A 28 5.34 -4.34 4.41
CA THR A 28 5.27 -5.75 4.01
C THR A 28 3.84 -6.25 3.82
N GLY A 29 2.90 -5.80 4.67
CA GLY A 29 1.49 -6.17 4.55
C GLY A 29 0.79 -5.45 3.39
N ILE A 30 1.12 -4.18 3.15
CA ILE A 30 0.58 -3.39 2.04
C ILE A 30 1.09 -3.96 0.72
N ASP A 31 2.37 -4.34 0.64
CA ASP A 31 2.98 -4.96 -0.54
C ASP A 31 2.28 -6.27 -0.87
N ALA A 32 2.17 -7.16 0.11
CA ALA A 32 1.47 -8.44 -0.07
C ALA A 32 0.01 -8.23 -0.51
N TYR A 33 -0.66 -7.21 0.04
CA TYR A 33 -2.02 -6.88 -0.34
C TYR A 33 -2.11 -6.33 -1.77
N LEU A 34 -1.26 -5.38 -2.14
CA LEU A 34 -1.23 -4.80 -3.49
C LEU A 34 -0.89 -5.86 -4.55
N ILE A 35 0.08 -6.74 -4.28
CA ILE A 35 0.40 -7.89 -5.13
C ILE A 35 -0.82 -8.82 -5.26
N SER A 36 -1.51 -9.13 -4.16
CA SER A 36 -2.70 -10.00 -4.20
C SER A 36 -3.88 -9.40 -4.98
N GLN A 37 -3.89 -8.08 -5.16
CA GLN A 37 -4.90 -7.35 -5.94
C GLN A 37 -4.45 -7.06 -7.37
N GLU A 38 -3.29 -7.58 -7.79
CA GLU A 38 -2.67 -7.28 -9.09
C GLU A 38 -2.41 -5.77 -9.27
N ARG A 39 -2.24 -5.04 -8.16
CA ARG A 39 -1.99 -3.60 -8.09
C ARG A 39 -0.55 -3.26 -7.70
N GLU A 40 0.38 -4.06 -8.21
CA GLU A 40 1.82 -3.84 -8.08
C GLU A 40 2.25 -2.52 -8.75
N ASP A 41 1.43 -2.02 -9.70
CA ASP A 41 1.60 -0.73 -10.36
C ASP A 41 1.64 0.46 -9.39
N LEU A 42 0.99 0.32 -8.24
CA LEU A 42 0.93 1.34 -7.21
C LEU A 42 2.11 1.30 -6.24
N ILE A 43 2.93 0.25 -6.28
CA ILE A 43 4.13 0.10 -5.46
C ILE A 43 5.22 0.97 -6.09
N THR A 44 5.36 2.19 -5.59
CA THR A 44 6.44 3.09 -5.96
C THR A 44 7.69 2.78 -5.13
N GLN A 45 8.83 2.62 -5.81
CA GLN A 45 10.07 2.05 -5.25
C GLN A 45 10.85 3.01 -4.37
#